data_AF-A0A2V9NDD6-F1
#
_entry.id   AF-A0A2V9NDD6-F1
#
_cell.length_a   1.000
_cell.length_b   1.000
_cell.length_c   1.000
_cell.angle_alpha   90.00
_cell.angle_beta   90.00
_cell.angle_gamma   90.00
#
_symmetry.space_group_name_H-M   'P 1'
#
loop_
_entity.id
_entity.type
_entity.pdbx_description
1 polymer ?
#
loop_
_entity_poly.entity_id
_entity_poly.type
_entity_poly.pdbx_seq_one_letter_code
_entity_poly.pdbx_strand_id
1 'polypeptide(L)'
;MRTQQVNSLACAVAVLAICSLSSAQLTKDQEDTNLGMEAHVGKLTGHAKDAAMNYRRYCAGCHGDLGDGEGENAVWLDPKPRNFTLATFKCRSTPSGSLPTDEDLYETVGRGLESSNMP
;
A
#
# COMPACT_ATOMS: atom_id res chain seq x y z
N MET A 1 -43.76 -24.43 -5.31
CA MET A 1 -42.31 -24.57 -5.61
C MET A 1 -41.68 -23.30 -6.23
N ARG A 2 -42.41 -22.48 -7.00
CA ARG A 2 -41.88 -21.25 -7.63
C ARG A 2 -41.59 -20.09 -6.65
N THR A 3 -42.26 -20.05 -5.50
CA THR A 3 -42.13 -19.01 -4.46
C THR A 3 -40.91 -19.17 -3.55
N GLN A 4 -40.37 -20.38 -3.36
CA GLN A 4 -39.12 -20.58 -2.62
C GLN A 4 -37.88 -20.15 -3.42
N GLN A 5 -37.88 -20.38 -4.75
CA GLN A 5 -36.77 -19.96 -5.62
C GLN A 5 -36.61 -18.43 -5.72
N VAL A 6 -37.71 -17.67 -5.74
CA VAL A 6 -37.64 -16.19 -5.80
C VAL A 6 -37.14 -15.57 -4.50
N ASN A 7 -37.48 -16.14 -3.33
CA ASN A 7 -36.97 -15.67 -2.04
C ASN A 7 -35.48 -15.99 -1.87
N SER A 8 -35.02 -17.17 -2.32
CA SER A 8 -33.60 -17.53 -2.27
C SER A 8 -32.74 -16.66 -3.22
N LEU A 9 -33.24 -16.32 -4.41
CA LEU A 9 -32.54 -15.40 -5.32
C LEU A 9 -32.49 -13.97 -4.76
N ALA A 10 -33.59 -13.46 -4.20
CA ALA A 10 -33.64 -12.10 -3.64
C ALA A 10 -32.68 -11.95 -2.44
N CYS A 11 -32.59 -12.95 -1.56
CA CYS A 11 -31.62 -12.95 -0.46
C CYS A 11 -30.18 -13.02 -0.95
N ALA A 12 -29.87 -13.84 -1.98
CA ALA A 12 -28.53 -13.94 -2.52
C ALA A 12 -28.05 -12.63 -3.17
N VAL A 13 -28.93 -11.94 -3.92
CA VAL A 13 -28.63 -10.63 -4.51
C VAL A 13 -28.43 -9.56 -3.43
N ALA A 14 -29.23 -9.57 -2.36
CA ALA A 14 -29.07 -8.64 -1.25
C ALA A 14 -27.74 -8.86 -0.50
N VAL A 15 -27.34 -10.11 -0.23
CA VAL A 15 -26.07 -10.42 0.45
C VAL A 15 -24.86 -10.01 -0.41
N LEU A 16 -24.88 -10.28 -1.72
CA LEU A 16 -23.81 -9.87 -2.64
C LEU A 16 -23.67 -8.33 -2.73
N ALA A 17 -24.80 -7.61 -2.76
CA ALA A 17 -24.79 -6.14 -2.75
C ALA A 17 -24.23 -5.59 -1.42
N ILE A 18 -24.62 -6.14 -0.27
CA ILE A 18 -24.13 -5.70 1.05
C ILE A 18 -22.61 -5.95 1.19
N CYS A 19 -22.10 -7.09 0.71
CA CYS A 19 -20.66 -7.37 0.73
C CYS A 19 -19.86 -6.40 -0.15
N SER A 20 -20.41 -5.98 -1.29
CA SER A 20 -19.75 -5.07 -2.23
C SER A 20 -19.61 -3.66 -1.65
N LEU A 21 -20.64 -3.17 -0.93
CA LEU A 21 -20.58 -1.87 -0.26
C LEU A 21 -19.61 -1.88 0.94
N SER A 22 -19.60 -2.94 1.75
CA SER A 22 -18.68 -3.05 2.90
C SER A 22 -17.21 -3.01 2.46
N SER A 23 -16.85 -3.70 1.39
CA SER A 23 -15.47 -3.69 0.88
C SER A 23 -15.04 -2.32 0.37
N ALA A 24 -15.93 -1.57 -0.30
CA ALA A 24 -15.62 -0.22 -0.80
C ALA A 24 -15.51 0.82 0.33
N GLN A 25 -16.28 0.66 1.42
CA GLN A 25 -16.19 1.55 2.59
C GLN A 25 -14.86 1.34 3.34
N LEU A 26 -14.46 0.08 3.53
CA LEU A 26 -13.19 -0.29 4.15
C LEU A 26 -11.98 0.31 3.42
N THR A 27 -11.99 0.30 2.08
CA THR A 27 -10.86 0.86 1.31
C THR A 27 -10.75 2.37 1.44
N LYS A 28 -11.89 3.08 1.57
CA LYS A 28 -11.88 4.54 1.67
C LYS A 28 -11.39 5.04 3.03
N ASP A 29 -11.87 4.42 4.11
CA ASP A 29 -11.39 4.74 5.47
C ASP A 29 -9.91 4.38 5.65
N GLN A 30 -9.48 3.28 5.03
CA GLN A 30 -8.08 2.84 5.06
C GLN A 30 -7.19 3.77 4.21
N GLU A 31 -7.65 4.26 3.08
CA GLU A 31 -6.95 5.28 2.28
C GLU A 31 -6.86 6.60 3.04
N ASP A 32 -7.95 7.07 3.65
CA ASP A 32 -7.95 8.30 4.46
C ASP A 32 -7.02 8.17 5.67
N THR A 33 -6.97 6.99 6.31
CA THR A 33 -6.02 6.69 7.39
C THR A 33 -4.57 6.75 6.89
N ASN A 34 -4.28 6.12 5.75
CA ASN A 34 -2.93 6.12 5.18
C ASN A 34 -2.49 7.54 4.76
N LEU A 35 -3.40 8.35 4.22
CA LEU A 35 -3.11 9.73 3.84
C LEU A 35 -3.00 10.68 5.04
N GLY A 36 -3.48 10.28 6.22
CA GLY A 36 -3.30 10.99 7.47
C GLY A 36 -1.97 10.72 8.18
N MET A 37 -1.12 9.84 7.65
CA MET A 37 0.18 9.53 8.26
C MET A 37 1.19 10.67 8.08
N GLU A 38 2.05 10.81 9.09
CA GLU A 38 3.18 11.74 9.07
C GLU A 38 4.50 10.97 9.22
N ALA A 39 5.56 11.52 8.64
CA ALA A 39 6.93 11.07 8.83
C ALA A 39 7.76 12.21 9.45
N HIS A 40 8.62 11.90 10.42
CA HIS A 40 9.43 12.88 11.13
C HIS A 40 10.93 12.60 10.95
N VAL A 41 11.62 13.52 10.28
CA VAL A 41 13.04 13.42 9.90
C VAL A 41 13.77 14.65 10.43
N GLY A 42 14.43 14.51 11.57
CA GLY A 42 15.05 15.64 12.28
C GLY A 42 14.05 16.77 12.59
N LYS A 43 14.15 17.89 11.85
CA LYS A 43 13.26 19.07 11.98
C LYS A 43 12.15 19.12 10.93
N LEU A 44 12.08 18.12 10.04
CA LEU A 44 11.13 18.04 8.95
C LEU A 44 9.98 17.12 9.34
N THR A 45 8.76 17.52 8.97
CA THR A 45 7.58 16.66 9.00
C THR A 45 7.06 16.52 7.57
N GLY A 46 6.92 15.29 7.09
CA GLY A 46 6.28 14.98 5.82
C GLY A 46 4.87 14.47 6.06
N HIS A 47 3.90 14.90 5.25
CA HIS A 47 2.52 14.43 5.32
C HIS A 47 2.21 13.52 4.12
N ALA A 48 1.64 12.35 4.37
CA ALA A 48 1.37 11.35 3.32
C ALA A 48 0.46 11.90 2.21
N LYS A 49 -0.51 12.75 2.56
CA LYS A 49 -1.38 13.46 1.61
C LYS A 49 -0.61 14.26 0.56
N ASP A 50 0.47 14.94 0.97
CA ASP A 50 1.27 15.77 0.07
C ASP A 50 2.17 14.92 -0.84
N ALA A 51 2.54 13.72 -0.38
CA ALA A 51 3.35 12.77 -1.13
C ALA A 51 2.55 11.91 -2.12
N ALA A 52 1.22 11.88 -2.04
CA ALA A 52 0.37 10.97 -2.82
C ALA A 52 0.60 11.07 -4.34
N MET A 53 0.73 12.29 -4.87
CA MET A 53 1.01 12.49 -6.30
C MET A 53 2.42 12.04 -6.70
N ASN A 54 3.41 12.26 -5.83
CA ASN A 54 4.78 11.81 -6.07
C ASN A 54 4.86 10.29 -6.06
N TYR A 55 4.19 9.63 -5.11
CA TYR A 55 4.14 8.17 -5.06
C TYR A 55 3.55 7.59 -6.35
N ARG A 56 2.39 8.08 -6.80
CA ARG A 56 1.79 7.62 -8.07
C ARG A 56 2.70 7.86 -9.26
N ARG A 57 3.39 9.01 -9.29
CA ARG A 57 4.22 9.40 -10.44
C ARG A 57 5.53 8.62 -10.52
N TYR A 58 6.17 8.34 -9.39
CA TYR A 58 7.55 7.86 -9.35
C TYR A 58 7.70 6.45 -8.76
N CYS A 59 6.75 6.00 -7.94
CA CYS A 59 6.90 4.76 -7.16
C CYS A 59 5.96 3.65 -7.62
N ALA A 60 4.69 3.98 -7.89
CA ALA A 60 3.62 3.00 -8.15
C ALA A 60 3.89 2.10 -9.36
N GLY A 61 4.59 2.59 -10.38
CA GLY A 61 4.95 1.78 -11.55
C GLY A 61 5.78 0.54 -11.22
N CYS A 62 6.53 0.56 -10.11
CA CYS A 62 7.30 -0.60 -9.63
C CYS A 62 6.70 -1.20 -8.35
N HIS A 63 6.27 -0.37 -7.40
CA HIS A 63 5.80 -0.81 -6.09
C HIS A 63 4.30 -1.08 -6.01
N GLY A 64 3.53 -0.79 -7.06
CA GLY A 64 2.07 -0.92 -7.07
C GLY A 64 1.36 0.25 -6.38
N ASP A 65 0.11 0.50 -6.77
CA ASP A 65 -0.72 1.57 -6.19
C ASP A 65 -0.97 1.37 -4.69
N LEU A 66 -1.00 0.11 -4.25
CA LEU A 66 -1.19 -0.28 -2.85
C LEU A 66 0.14 -0.50 -2.10
N GLY A 67 1.28 -0.35 -2.78
CA GLY A 67 2.59 -0.67 -2.20
C GLY A 67 2.83 -2.16 -1.99
N ASP A 68 2.14 -3.02 -2.72
CA ASP A 68 2.23 -4.48 -2.64
C ASP A 68 3.40 -5.08 -3.44
N GLY A 69 4.17 -4.25 -4.15
CA GLY A 69 5.29 -4.69 -4.98
C GLY A 69 4.86 -5.23 -6.34
N GLU A 70 3.59 -5.10 -6.71
CA GLU A 70 3.01 -5.63 -7.96
C GLU A 70 2.75 -4.52 -8.99
N GLY A 71 3.63 -3.52 -9.06
CA GLY A 71 3.55 -2.48 -10.09
C GLY A 71 3.72 -3.06 -11.50
N GLU A 72 3.24 -2.34 -12.52
CA GLU A 72 3.30 -2.78 -13.92
C GLU A 72 4.69 -3.25 -14.37
N ASN A 73 5.76 -2.65 -13.82
CA ASN A 73 7.13 -2.96 -14.15
C ASN A 73 7.72 -4.08 -13.30
N ALA A 74 7.10 -4.44 -12.16
CA ALA A 74 7.64 -5.38 -11.18
C ALA A 74 7.99 -6.75 -11.77
N VAL A 75 7.22 -7.21 -12.77
CA VAL A 75 7.46 -8.50 -13.46
C VAL A 75 8.83 -8.56 -14.14
N TRP A 76 9.38 -7.43 -14.56
CA TRP A 76 10.65 -7.32 -15.29
C TRP A 76 11.87 -7.05 -14.41
N LEU A 77 11.68 -6.84 -13.10
CA LEU A 77 12.76 -6.44 -12.18
C LEU A 77 13.24 -7.62 -11.33
N ASP A 78 14.56 -7.74 -11.24
CA ASP A 78 15.29 -8.59 -10.30
C ASP A 78 16.45 -7.78 -9.70
N PRO A 79 16.51 -7.59 -8.36
CA PRO A 79 15.58 -8.06 -7.34
C PRO A 79 14.18 -7.45 -7.47
N LYS A 80 13.15 -8.19 -7.01
CA LYS A 80 11.76 -7.72 -6.98
C LYS A 80 11.60 -6.46 -6.12
N PRO A 81 10.71 -5.52 -6.51
CA PRO A 81 10.38 -4.35 -5.70
C PRO A 81 9.90 -4.73 -4.30
N ARG A 82 10.10 -3.83 -3.34
CA ARG A 82 9.65 -4.02 -1.97
C ARG A 82 8.12 -4.00 -1.90
N ASN A 83 7.55 -5.07 -1.36
CA ASN A 83 6.18 -5.07 -0.84
C ASN A 83 6.17 -4.41 0.57
N PHE A 84 5.60 -3.22 0.66
CA PHE A 84 5.47 -2.43 1.88
C PHE A 84 4.37 -2.96 2.82
N THR A 85 3.37 -3.66 2.29
CA THR A 85 2.26 -4.25 3.10
C THR A 85 2.75 -5.31 4.08
N LEU A 86 3.94 -5.89 3.83
CA LEU A 86 4.57 -6.86 4.72
C LEU A 86 5.30 -6.22 5.90
N ALA A 87 5.48 -4.90 5.90
CA ALA A 87 6.21 -4.15 6.93
C ALA A 87 7.63 -4.69 7.21
N THR A 88 8.28 -5.28 6.20
CA THR A 88 9.64 -5.84 6.29
C THR A 88 10.62 -5.06 5.44
N PHE A 89 11.64 -4.49 6.08
CA PHE A 89 12.59 -3.60 5.42
C PHE A 89 14.02 -4.13 5.59
N LYS A 90 14.82 -4.07 4.51
CA LYS A 90 16.21 -4.58 4.51
C LYS A 90 17.15 -3.62 5.23
N CYS A 91 17.11 -2.34 4.88
CA CYS A 91 17.97 -1.29 5.42
C CYS A 91 17.25 -0.62 6.60
N ARG A 92 17.76 -0.82 7.81
CA ARG A 92 17.18 -0.34 9.06
C ARG A 92 18.29 -0.14 10.09
N SER A 93 18.16 0.85 10.95
CA SER A 93 19.01 1.02 12.15
C SER A 93 18.45 0.28 13.38
N THR A 94 17.23 -0.26 13.30
CA THR A 94 16.54 -0.94 14.41
C THR A 94 16.86 -2.45 14.48
N PRO A 95 16.68 -3.13 15.64
CA PRO A 95 16.94 -4.56 15.80
C PRO A 95 16.14 -5.45 14.82
N SER A 96 16.66 -6.62 14.45
CA SER A 96 16.00 -7.55 13.52
C SER A 96 14.54 -7.83 13.92
N GLY A 97 13.63 -7.77 12.96
CA GLY A 97 12.18 -7.93 13.19
C GLY A 97 11.43 -6.68 13.61
N SER A 98 12.11 -5.55 13.87
CA SER A 98 11.48 -4.26 14.17
C SER A 98 11.23 -3.42 12.91
N LEU A 99 10.34 -2.44 12.98
CA LEU A 99 10.12 -1.48 11.89
C LEU A 99 11.34 -0.55 11.70
N PRO A 100 11.59 -0.06 10.48
CA PRO A 100 12.55 1.03 10.25
C PRO A 100 12.06 2.31 10.95
N THR A 101 12.99 3.22 11.23
CA THR A 101 12.66 4.60 11.57
C THR A 101 12.28 5.40 10.32
N ASP A 102 11.64 6.55 10.50
CA ASP A 102 11.35 7.47 9.39
C ASP A 102 12.64 7.95 8.69
N GLU A 103 13.72 8.12 9.46
CA GLU A 103 15.06 8.44 8.96
C GLU A 103 15.59 7.32 8.05
N ASP A 104 15.44 6.04 8.45
CA ASP A 104 15.87 4.90 7.62
C ASP A 104 15.13 4.89 6.27
N LEU A 105 13.84 5.22 6.27
CA LEU A 105 13.02 5.30 5.06
C LEU A 105 13.41 6.51 4.19
N TYR A 106 13.60 7.67 4.81
CA TYR A 106 14.04 8.89 4.13
C TYR A 106 15.37 8.70 3.41
N GLU A 107 16.36 8.15 4.10
CA GLU A 107 17.68 7.88 3.55
C GLU A 107 17.62 6.83 2.43
N THR A 108 16.80 5.79 2.60
CA THR A 108 16.63 4.75 1.57
C THR A 108 16.00 5.32 0.29
N VAL A 109 14.99 6.18 0.41
CA VAL A 109 14.36 6.84 -0.74
C VAL A 109 15.29 7.87 -1.38
N GLY A 110 16.09 8.59 -0.58
CA GLY A 110 16.97 9.65 -1.07
C GLY A 110 18.20 9.15 -1.82
N ARG A 111 18.76 7.99 -1.45
CA ARG A 111 20.01 7.46 -2.02
C ARG A 111 19.84 6.23 -2.91
N GLY A 112 18.65 5.66 -2.95
CA GLY A 112 18.39 4.39 -3.63
C GLY A 112 19.04 3.17 -2.99
N LEU A 113 18.99 2.05 -3.71
CA LEU A 113 19.60 0.79 -3.30
C LEU A 113 20.49 0.24 -4.41
N GLU A 114 21.80 0.16 -4.13
CA GLU A 114 22.78 -0.43 -5.04
C GLU A 114 22.42 -1.86 -5.45
N SER A 115 22.78 -2.23 -6.68
CA SER A 115 22.45 -3.53 -7.28
C SER A 115 20.94 -3.81 -7.33
N SER A 116 20.12 -2.77 -7.46
CA SER A 116 18.68 -2.86 -7.69
C SER A 116 18.22 -1.79 -8.69
N ASN A 117 16.94 -1.83 -9.06
CA ASN A 117 16.29 -0.82 -9.89
C ASN A 117 15.64 0.30 -9.07
N MET A 118 15.93 0.40 -7.77
CA MET A 118 15.52 1.50 -6.91
C MET A 118 16.60 2.59 -6.94
N PRO A 119 16.38 3.69 -7.69
CA PRO A 119 17.38 4.75 -7.88
C PRO A 119 17.58 5.60 -6.63
#